data_AF-A0A848UGU1-F1
#
_entry.id   AF-A0A848UGU1-F1
#
_cell.length_a   1.000
_cell.length_b   1.000
_cell.length_c   1.000
_cell.angle_alpha   90.00
_cell.angle_beta   90.00
_cell.angle_gamma   90.00
#
_symmetry.space_group_name_H-M   'P 1'
#
loop_
_entity.id
_entity.type
_entity.pdbx_description
1 polymer ?
#
loop_
_entity_poly.entity_id
_entity_poly.type
_entity_poly.pdbx_seq_one_letter_code
_entity_poly.pdbx_strand_id
1 'polypeptide(L)'
;PWVAIWFNVFTADEVPTFVYGIVVAELVFFFSFGLNQWLQYRRVGPWTSYLFGEKTYLVLSLVAKSVLAWQIFGGSLAGDG
;
A
#
# COMPACT_ATOMS: atom_id res chain seq x y z
N PRO A 1 -4.67 2.05 12.60
CA PRO A 1 -3.23 2.31 12.36
C PRO A 1 -3.01 3.59 11.53
N TRP A 2 -3.63 3.74 10.36
CA TRP A 2 -3.40 4.85 9.42
C TRP A 2 -3.54 6.25 10.03
N VAL A 3 -4.59 6.49 10.82
CA VAL A 3 -4.78 7.79 11.50
C VAL A 3 -3.61 8.11 12.43
N ALA A 4 -3.13 7.14 13.20
CA ALA A 4 -1.97 7.32 14.08
C ALA A 4 -0.69 7.56 13.29
N ILE A 5 -0.49 6.85 12.17
CA ILE A 5 0.67 7.07 11.28
C ILE A 5 0.65 8.50 10.74
N TRP A 6 -0.49 8.96 10.20
CA TRP A 6 -0.64 10.33 9.73
C TRP A 6 -0.44 11.36 10.84
N PHE A 7 -0.99 11.12 12.02
CA PHE A 7 -0.77 11.98 13.17
C PHE A 7 0.73 12.12 13.49
N ASN A 8 1.48 11.02 13.54
CA ASN A 8 2.92 11.07 13.78
C ASN A 8 3.67 11.79 12.66
N VAL A 9 3.32 11.55 11.40
CA VAL A 9 3.94 12.20 10.25
C VAL A 9 3.71 13.72 10.26
N PHE A 10 2.51 14.19 10.65
CA PHE A 10 2.21 15.62 10.70
C PHE A 10 2.75 16.34 11.94
N THR A 11 3.05 15.61 13.01
CA THR A 11 3.50 16.19 14.29
C THR A 11 5.00 16.08 14.53
N ALA A 12 5.71 15.29 13.71
CA ALA A 12 7.15 15.20 13.78
C ALA A 12 7.81 16.48 13.22
N ASP A 13 8.84 16.96 13.92
CA ASP A 13 9.58 18.17 13.53
C ASP A 13 10.32 18.00 12.19
N GLU A 14 10.80 16.79 11.91
CA GLU A 14 11.49 16.45 10.67
C GLU A 14 11.09 15.04 10.20
N VAL A 15 10.63 14.95 8.96
CA VAL A 15 10.26 13.68 8.32
C VAL A 15 10.96 13.60 6.96
N PRO A 16 11.78 12.57 6.71
CA PRO A 16 12.41 12.39 5.41
C PRO A 16 11.37 12.32 4.29
N THR A 17 11.61 13.03 3.19
CA THR A 17 10.63 13.20 2.10
C THR A 17 10.12 11.87 1.53
N PHE A 18 10.98 10.84 1.47
CA PHE A 18 10.60 9.53 0.95
C PHE A 18 9.53 8.82 1.80
N VAL A 19 9.43 9.14 3.10
CA VAL A 19 8.46 8.54 4.02
C VAL A 19 7.03 8.93 3.62
N TYR A 20 6.81 10.16 3.16
CA TYR A 20 5.49 10.57 2.65
C TYR A 20 5.07 9.70 1.45
N GLY A 21 6.01 9.38 0.56
CA GLY A 21 5.79 8.48 -0.56
C GLY A 21 5.41 7.06 -0.11
N ILE A 22 6.07 6.54 0.93
CA ILE A 22 5.74 5.24 1.54
C ILE A 22 4.32 5.27 2.11
N VAL A 23 4.02 6.24 2.97
CA VAL A 23 2.74 6.30 3.69
C VAL A 23 1.57 6.41 2.71
N VAL A 24 1.69 7.24 1.67
CA VAL A 24 0.65 7.39 0.65
C VAL A 24 0.50 6.12 -0.19
N ALA A 25 1.60 5.52 -0.66
CA ALA A 25 1.54 4.30 -1.48
C ALA A 25 0.91 3.13 -0.72
N GLU A 26 1.38 2.86 0.50
CA GLU A 26 0.86 1.76 1.32
C GLU A 26 -0.59 1.99 1.74
N LEU A 27 -1.00 3.23 1.99
CA LEU A 27 -2.41 3.57 2.24
C LEU A 27 -3.29 3.15 1.06
N VAL A 28 -2.89 3.50 -0.16
CA VAL A 28 -3.63 3.16 -1.39
C VAL A 28 -3.67 1.64 -1.60
N PHE A 29 -2.55 0.94 -1.43
CA PHE A 29 -2.53 -0.52 -1.56
C PHE A 29 -3.42 -1.18 -0.51
N PHE A 30 -3.33 -0.75 0.74
CA PHE A 30 -4.12 -1.30 1.84
C PHE A 30 -5.62 -1.17 1.58
N PHE A 31 -6.09 0.00 1.15
CA PHE A 31 -7.50 0.17 0.79
C PHE A 31 -7.89 -0.61 -0.48
N SER A 32 -6.96 -0.79 -1.42
CA SER A 32 -7.21 -1.63 -2.62
C SER A 32 -7.46 -3.10 -2.26
N PHE A 33 -6.83 -3.64 -1.22
CA PHE A 33 -7.16 -4.98 -0.70
C PHE A 33 -8.59 -5.05 -0.15
N GLY A 34 -8.99 -4.05 0.63
CA GLY A 34 -10.36 -3.93 1.14
C GLY A 34 -11.38 -3.80 0.00
N LEU A 35 -11.06 -3.02 -1.03
CA LEU A 35 -11.88 -2.85 -2.22
C LEU A 35 -12.03 -4.17 -3.00
N ASN A 36 -10.93 -4.93 -3.17
CA ASN A 36 -10.95 -6.23 -3.81
C ASN A 36 -11.92 -7.20 -3.08
N GLN A 37 -11.81 -7.27 -1.75
CA GLN A 37 -12.72 -8.06 -0.92
C GLN A 37 -14.18 -7.59 -1.06
N TRP A 38 -14.42 -6.28 -0.97
CA TRP A 38 -15.76 -5.71 -1.08
C TRP A 38 -16.43 -6.03 -2.43
N LEU A 39 -15.70 -5.88 -3.54
CA LEU A 39 -16.18 -6.22 -4.88
C LEU A 39 -16.48 -7.72 -5.02
N GLN A 40 -15.64 -8.58 -4.42
CA GLN A 40 -15.80 -10.03 -4.42
C GLN A 40 -17.05 -10.48 -3.64
N TYR A 41 -17.28 -9.91 -2.45
CA TYR A 41 -18.50 -10.19 -1.68
C TYR A 41 -19.76 -9.68 -2.38
N ARG A 42 -19.69 -8.51 -3.01
CA ARG A 42 -20.80 -7.95 -3.78
C ARG A 42 -20.98 -8.61 -5.15
N ARG A 43 -20.06 -9.49 -5.57
CA ARG A 43 -20.05 -10.15 -6.88
C ARG A 43 -20.26 -9.15 -8.02
N VAL A 44 -19.50 -8.06 -8.02
CA VAL A 44 -19.63 -7.00 -9.04
C VAL A 44 -18.64 -7.24 -10.17
N GLY A 45 -19.13 -7.27 -11.41
CA GLY A 45 -18.29 -7.36 -12.60
C GLY A 45 -17.41 -8.62 -12.63
N PRO A 46 -16.11 -8.51 -12.95
CA PRO A 46 -15.18 -9.65 -12.98
C PRO A 46 -15.01 -10.36 -11.61
N TRP A 47 -15.27 -9.66 -10.50
CA TRP A 47 -15.17 -10.19 -9.13
C TRP A 47 -16.31 -11.14 -8.73
N THR A 48 -17.26 -11.39 -9.64
CA THR A 48 -18.17 -12.55 -9.54
C THR A 48 -17.40 -13.87 -9.48
N SER A 49 -16.25 -13.96 -10.15
CA SER A 49 -15.36 -15.11 -10.13
C SER A 49 -14.38 -15.04 -8.95
N TYR A 50 -14.42 -16.04 -8.08
CA TYR A 50 -13.48 -16.14 -6.96
C TYR A 50 -12.02 -16.15 -7.43
N LEU A 51 -11.73 -16.87 -8.52
CA LEU A 51 -10.38 -16.97 -9.09
C LEU A 51 -9.85 -15.60 -9.54
N PHE A 52 -10.73 -14.70 -10.00
CA PHE A 52 -10.33 -13.33 -10.34
C PHE A 52 -9.92 -12.56 -9.08
N GLY A 53 -10.76 -12.57 -8.04
CA GLY A 53 -10.45 -11.89 -6.77
C GLY A 53 -9.17 -12.41 -6.10
N GLU A 54 -8.92 -13.71 -6.16
CA GLU A 54 -7.68 -14.34 -5.65
C GLU A 54 -6.45 -13.90 -6.46
N LYS A 55 -6.53 -13.91 -7.80
CA LYS A 55 -5.44 -13.42 -8.66
C LYS A 55 -5.15 -11.94 -8.39
N THR A 56 -6.18 -11.10 -8.27
CA THR A 56 -6.02 -9.69 -7.93
C THR A 56 -5.34 -9.51 -6.58
N TYR A 57 -5.70 -10.32 -5.58
CA TYR A 57 -5.04 -10.31 -4.26
C TYR A 57 -3.54 -10.65 -4.35
N LEU A 58 -3.18 -11.68 -5.12
CA LEU A 58 -1.78 -12.06 -5.32
C LEU A 58 -0.97 -10.94 -6.01
N VAL A 59 -1.53 -10.33 -7.06
CA VAL A 59 -0.89 -9.21 -7.77
C VAL A 59 -0.75 -8.00 -6.84
N LEU A 60 -1.80 -7.61 -6.12
CA LEU A 60 -1.75 -6.52 -5.14
C LEU A 60 -0.67 -6.78 -4.08
N SER A 61 -0.56 -8.01 -3.58
CA SER A 61 0.44 -8.39 -2.57
C SER A 61 1.86 -8.29 -3.09
N LEU A 62 2.11 -8.78 -4.31
CA LEU A 62 3.42 -8.71 -4.92
C LEU A 62 3.82 -7.26 -5.17
N VAL A 63 2.92 -6.46 -5.75
CA VAL A 63 3.18 -5.05 -6.08
C VAL A 63 3.41 -4.23 -4.81
N ALA A 64 2.51 -4.29 -3.82
CA ALA A 64 2.64 -3.52 -2.58
C ALA A 64 3.97 -3.82 -1.87
N LYS A 65 4.29 -5.11 -1.68
CA LYS A 65 5.55 -5.51 -1.03
C LYS A 65 6.78 -5.07 -1.81
N SER A 66 6.73 -5.14 -3.13
CA SER A 66 7.85 -4.75 -3.99
C SER A 66 8.05 -3.23 -3.95
N VAL A 67 6.97 -2.45 -4.07
CA VAL A 67 7.02 -0.98 -4.00
C VAL A 67 7.58 -0.54 -2.66
N LEU A 68 7.06 -1.08 -1.55
CA LEU A 68 7.58 -0.79 -0.21
C LEU A 68 9.06 -1.12 -0.08
N ALA A 69 9.48 -2.30 -0.54
CA ALA A 69 10.88 -2.73 -0.47
C ALA A 69 11.80 -1.77 -1.23
N TRP A 70 11.43 -1.36 -2.44
CA TRP A 70 12.21 -0.42 -3.24
C TRP A 70 12.19 1.01 -2.67
N GLN A 71 11.08 1.46 -2.09
CA GLN A 71 11.02 2.76 -1.44
C GLN A 71 11.91 2.83 -0.19
N ILE A 72 11.92 1.77 0.63
CA ILE A 72 12.82 1.68 1.79
C ILE A 72 14.27 1.60 1.34
N PHE A 73 14.58 0.74 0.35
CA PHE A 73 15.93 0.60 -0.18
C PHE A 73 16.45 1.92 -0.75
N GLY A 74 15.69 2.56 -1.65
CA GLY A 74 16.09 3.83 -2.27
C GLY A 74 16.15 4.99 -1.28
N GLY A 75 15.20 5.06 -0.34
CA GLY A 75 15.09 6.18 0.60
C GLY A 75 16.03 6.11 1.82
N SER A 76 16.43 4.91 2.24
CA SER A 76 17.22 4.72 3.46
C SER A 76 18.54 3.97 3.28
N LEU A 77 18.71 3.16 2.22
CA LEU A 77 19.90 2.32 2.02
C LEU A 77 20.78 2.77 0.85
N ALA A 78 20.23 3.53 -0.10
CA ALA A 78 20.95 4.08 -1.25
C ALA A 78 21.19 5.60 -1.18
N GLY A 79 20.64 6.27 -0.15
CA GLY A 79 20.67 7.73 0.00
C GLY A 79 21.92 8.30 0.69
N ASP A 80 22.87 7.45 1.11
CA ASP A 80 24.17 7.90 1.63
C ASP A 80 25.16 8.06 0.46
N GLY A 81 25.16 9.24 -0.17
CA GLY A 81 26.10 9.69 -1.19
C GLY A 81 26.37 11.18 -1.09
#